data_AF-R7D4R1-F1
#
_entry.id   AF-R7D4R1-F1
#
_cell.length_a   1.000
_cell.length_b   1.000
_cell.length_c   1.000
_cell.angle_alpha   90.00
_cell.angle_beta   90.00
_cell.angle_gamma   90.00
#
_symmetry.space_group_name_H-M   'P 1'
#
loop_
_entity.id
_entity.type
_entity.pdbx_description
1 polymer ?
#
loop_
_entity_poly.entity_id
_entity_poly.type
_entity_poly.pdbx_seq_one_letter_code
_entity_poly.pdbx_strand_id
1 'polypeptide(L)'
;MDLPLPAGNTAAAAAWRDIDVHAPADHPAPSCPLTPEQAASGRARKHEADQMRTERVAGFVEEARRLANAAGHGKDECLAYYEQAFANALEVDRFLSVDNGADRVQLLSTLTSKDFRDLTADVLEDHLAGARAMHDAAIAYLEREGAKDAAEELYVKYVLAPRIMFEQLSSFRSYFVETFDATTVEEFRADPRRVWDMICENLDFTASEHVKKLCASPRGAWLSRQGSPVTCRALFVAICRTFGIAARQNPHDRAIEYYHQGAFVAVERAEHTADVTFTSTVEPGPGYFQAWSVARLETSVTVAGTRALGFEALDFWGASVQDGSCSLPLPAGDYRLVCSTRLPNGDTQAAERTFHVSDAGTDKPIELVLREPEASQMLEDIALEAFVLRDANGNAVDAAKIAAEHGSDSHPVAISFLEPGMEPTEHLLNELREQAERVAEADLPLVLVISDPAQLDDPTLARTLPTLTGVTIAYDDFTELPEKLARRMFANPEKLPLTVLACKQPDGSLRGVYATAGYNVGTVDLLMKLITLV
;
A
#
# COMPACT_ATOMS: atom_id res chain seq x y z
N MET A 1 4.60 -30.92 -26.22
CA MET A 1 5.46 -31.85 -25.47
C MET A 1 4.97 -31.75 -24.04
N ASP A 2 4.10 -32.68 -23.64
CA ASP A 2 3.56 -32.73 -22.29
C ASP A 2 4.70 -33.03 -21.33
N LEU A 3 5.14 -32.02 -20.57
CA LEU A 3 5.98 -32.25 -19.42
C LEU A 3 5.10 -32.94 -18.38
N PRO A 4 5.40 -34.20 -18.00
CA PRO A 4 4.63 -34.85 -16.95
C PRO A 4 4.81 -34.05 -15.67
N LEU A 5 3.69 -33.72 -15.02
CA LEU A 5 3.67 -33.17 -13.68
C LEU A 5 4.56 -34.07 -12.79
N PRO A 6 5.58 -33.54 -12.09
CA PRO A 6 6.13 -34.29 -10.99
C PRO A 6 4.97 -34.50 -10.01
N ALA A 7 4.63 -35.76 -9.76
CA ALA A 7 3.71 -36.14 -8.70
C ALA A 7 4.35 -35.71 -7.37
N GLY A 8 4.15 -34.43 -7.03
CA GLY A 8 4.46 -33.89 -5.73
C GLY A 8 3.62 -34.65 -4.71
N ASN A 9 4.29 -35.31 -3.79
CA ASN A 9 3.71 -36.07 -2.70
C ASN A 9 2.66 -35.20 -1.97
N THR A 10 1.37 -35.48 -2.17
CA THR A 10 0.24 -34.69 -1.64
C THR A 10 0.22 -34.62 -0.11
N ALA A 11 0.95 -35.51 0.58
CA ALA A 11 1.14 -35.45 2.02
C ALA A 11 2.14 -34.38 2.50
N ALA A 12 3.06 -33.92 1.64
CA ALA A 12 3.97 -32.80 1.94
C ALA A 12 3.29 -31.43 1.74
N ALA A 13 2.13 -31.39 1.07
CA ALA A 13 1.41 -30.19 0.66
C ALA A 13 0.60 -29.51 1.77
N ALA A 14 0.70 -29.94 3.03
CA ALA A 14 -0.03 -29.35 4.15
C ALA A 14 0.85 -28.80 5.29
N ALA A 15 2.17 -29.00 5.21
CA ALA A 15 3.10 -28.51 6.23
C ALA A 15 3.51 -27.06 5.94
N TRP A 16 3.74 -26.29 7.00
CA TRP A 16 4.38 -24.99 6.91
C TRP A 16 5.86 -25.16 6.59
N ARG A 17 6.36 -24.27 5.73
CA ARG A 17 7.77 -24.10 5.39
C ARG A 17 8.21 -22.72 5.84
N ASP A 18 9.15 -22.69 6.77
CA ASP A 18 9.75 -21.45 7.21
C ASP A 18 10.80 -20.97 6.21
N ILE A 19 10.80 -19.66 5.95
CA ILE A 19 11.73 -18.98 5.05
C ILE A 19 12.22 -17.73 5.77
N ASP A 20 13.52 -17.63 5.95
CA ASP A 20 14.16 -16.40 6.44
C ASP A 20 14.67 -15.59 5.25
N VAL A 21 14.17 -14.37 5.13
CA VAL A 21 14.59 -13.40 4.12
C VAL A 21 15.44 -12.36 4.83
N HIS A 22 16.74 -12.36 4.55
CA HIS A 22 17.65 -11.38 5.12
C HIS A 22 17.69 -10.10 4.28
N ALA A 23 17.58 -8.96 4.95
CA ALA A 23 17.84 -7.67 4.35
C ALA A 23 19.29 -7.62 3.85
N PRO A 24 19.56 -6.86 2.76
CA PRO A 24 20.92 -6.61 2.34
C PRO A 24 21.73 -6.02 3.50
N ALA A 25 22.97 -6.50 3.67
CA ALA A 25 23.88 -5.94 4.65
C ALA A 25 24.10 -4.43 4.41
N ASP A 26 24.37 -3.70 5.50
CA ASP A 26 24.64 -2.28 5.42
C ASP A 26 25.90 -2.00 4.61
N HIS A 27 25.71 -1.33 3.48
CA HIS A 27 26.77 -0.91 2.58
C HIS A 27 26.64 0.60 2.33
N PRO A 28 27.00 1.43 3.32
CA PRO A 28 26.92 2.87 3.15
C PRO A 28 27.81 3.26 1.97
N ALA A 29 27.23 4.00 1.03
CA ALA A 29 28.02 4.61 -0.03
C ALA A 29 29.11 5.48 0.63
N PRO A 30 30.38 5.42 0.18
CA PRO A 30 31.43 6.28 0.73
C PRO A 30 31.02 7.75 0.59
N SER A 31 30.55 8.34 1.68
CA SER A 31 30.20 9.76 1.77
C SER A 31 31.28 10.45 2.60
N CYS A 32 31.71 11.62 2.15
CA CYS A 32 32.49 12.49 3.02
C CYS A 32 31.51 13.13 4.01
N PRO A 33 31.78 13.11 5.32
CA PRO A 33 30.93 13.81 6.27
C PRO A 33 30.87 15.29 5.91
N LEU A 34 29.67 15.87 5.91
CA LEU A 34 29.48 17.29 5.62
C LEU A 34 30.14 18.12 6.72
N THR A 35 30.80 19.22 6.35
CA THR A 35 31.22 20.22 7.35
C THR A 35 29.99 20.84 8.01
N PRO A 36 30.10 21.41 9.23
CA PRO A 36 28.99 22.11 9.88
C PRO A 36 28.36 23.20 8.99
N GLU A 37 29.17 23.93 8.21
CA GLU A 37 28.70 24.94 7.26
C GLU A 37 27.93 24.34 6.09
N GLN A 38 28.41 23.21 5.55
CA GLN A 38 27.73 22.48 4.47
C GLN A 38 26.39 21.90 4.94
N ALA A 39 26.36 21.33 6.14
CA ALA A 39 25.13 20.82 6.75
C ALA A 39 24.11 21.95 6.99
N ALA A 40 24.55 23.10 7.53
CA ALA A 40 23.70 24.27 7.72
C ALA A 40 23.18 24.84 6.38
N SER A 41 24.03 24.94 5.36
CA SER A 41 23.62 25.37 4.02
C SER A 41 22.68 24.36 3.36
N GLY A 42 22.89 23.06 3.57
CA GLY A 42 21.99 21.99 3.14
C GLY A 42 20.60 22.13 3.76
N ARG A 43 20.52 22.32 5.08
CA ARG A 43 19.27 22.58 5.82
C ARG A 43 18.52 23.78 5.27
N ALA A 44 19.21 24.91 5.09
CA ALA A 44 18.60 26.12 4.55
C ALA A 44 18.01 25.90 3.14
N ARG A 45 18.76 25.21 2.26
CA ARG A 45 18.27 24.89 0.90
C ARG A 45 17.10 23.90 0.90
N LYS A 46 17.13 22.87 1.75
CA LYS A 46 16.01 21.91 1.89
C LYS A 46 14.76 22.64 2.36
N HIS A 47 14.87 23.44 3.42
CA HIS A 47 13.76 24.23 3.96
C HIS A 47 13.18 25.18 2.90
N GLU A 48 14.02 25.92 2.17
CA GLU A 48 13.58 26.79 1.07
C GLU A 48 12.86 26.00 -0.03
N ALA A 49 13.39 24.84 -0.44
CA ALA A 49 12.77 23.99 -1.45
C ALA A 49 11.43 23.39 -0.98
N ASP A 50 11.34 22.97 0.28
CA ASP A 50 10.11 22.44 0.87
C ASP A 50 9.04 23.53 1.03
N GLN A 51 9.46 24.75 1.39
CA GLN A 51 8.58 25.91 1.42
C GLN A 51 8.03 26.20 0.01
N MET A 52 8.89 26.29 -1.01
CA MET A 52 8.47 26.48 -2.41
C MET A 52 7.53 25.37 -2.89
N ARG A 53 7.80 24.10 -2.51
CA ARG A 53 6.94 22.96 -2.85
C ARG A 53 5.57 23.09 -2.19
N THR A 54 5.54 23.44 -0.91
CA THR A 54 4.31 23.57 -0.12
C THR A 54 3.46 24.72 -0.62
N GLU A 55 4.06 25.89 -0.85
CA GLU A 55 3.39 27.06 -1.44
C GLU A 55 2.85 26.74 -2.84
N ARG A 56 3.61 26.03 -3.68
CA ARG A 56 3.15 25.62 -5.02
C ARG A 56 1.96 24.66 -4.95
N VAL A 57 2.01 23.66 -4.07
CA VAL A 57 0.90 22.70 -3.90
C VAL A 57 -0.35 23.40 -3.34
N ALA A 58 -0.19 24.26 -2.34
CA ALA A 58 -1.27 25.08 -1.80
C ALA A 58 -1.89 25.98 -2.88
N GLY A 59 -1.06 26.63 -3.70
CA GLY A 59 -1.52 27.46 -4.82
C GLY A 59 -2.36 26.69 -5.84
N PHE A 60 -2.03 25.43 -6.14
CA PHE A 60 -2.87 24.60 -7.01
C PHE A 60 -4.25 24.31 -6.40
N VAL A 61 -4.30 24.02 -5.09
CA VAL A 61 -5.56 23.76 -4.39
C VAL A 61 -6.42 25.04 -4.28
N GLU A 62 -5.80 26.18 -4.00
CA GLU A 62 -6.48 27.47 -3.96
C GLU A 62 -7.08 27.85 -5.32
N GLU A 63 -6.33 27.67 -6.40
CA GLU A 63 -6.84 27.93 -7.75
C GLU A 63 -7.97 26.94 -8.12
N ALA A 64 -7.84 25.66 -7.77
CA ALA A 64 -8.91 24.68 -7.95
C ALA A 64 -10.19 25.06 -7.20
N ARG A 65 -10.08 25.52 -5.94
CA ARG A 65 -11.20 26.06 -5.16
C ARG A 65 -11.80 27.30 -5.81
N ARG A 66 -10.97 28.19 -6.36
CA ARG A 66 -11.43 29.39 -7.04
C ARG A 66 -12.25 29.05 -8.28
N LEU A 67 -11.77 28.11 -9.10
CA LEU A 67 -12.50 27.60 -10.27
C LEU A 67 -13.84 26.99 -9.85
N ALA A 68 -13.83 26.08 -8.85
CA ALA A 68 -15.05 25.48 -8.32
C ALA A 68 -16.07 26.53 -7.83
N ASN A 69 -15.62 27.52 -7.06
CA ASN A 69 -16.48 28.61 -6.58
C ASN A 69 -17.07 29.44 -7.73
N ALA A 70 -16.27 29.75 -8.76
CA ALA A 70 -16.72 30.49 -9.93
C ALA A 70 -17.76 29.71 -10.75
N ALA A 71 -17.62 28.38 -10.81
CA ALA A 71 -18.57 27.46 -11.44
C ALA A 71 -19.80 27.14 -10.58
N GLY A 72 -19.84 27.57 -9.32
CA GLY A 72 -20.96 27.31 -8.39
C GLY A 72 -20.82 26.03 -7.56
N HIS A 73 -19.72 25.28 -7.71
CA HIS A 73 -19.39 24.04 -7.01
C HIS A 73 -18.65 24.24 -5.68
N GLY A 74 -18.66 25.46 -5.13
CA GLY A 74 -17.93 25.80 -3.90
C GLY A 74 -18.47 25.18 -2.61
N LYS A 75 -19.63 24.52 -2.65
CA LYS A 75 -20.36 24.01 -1.48
C LYS A 75 -20.98 22.62 -1.68
N ASP A 76 -20.75 22.01 -2.84
CA ASP A 76 -21.26 20.68 -3.16
C ASP A 76 -20.12 19.65 -3.19
N GLU A 77 -20.46 18.42 -3.55
CA GLU A 77 -19.51 17.31 -3.64
C GLU A 77 -18.44 17.50 -4.74
N CYS A 78 -18.70 18.36 -5.74
CA CYS A 78 -17.76 18.61 -6.82
C CYS A 78 -16.50 19.33 -6.33
N LEU A 79 -16.58 20.11 -5.24
CA LEU A 79 -15.40 20.78 -4.66
C LEU A 79 -14.23 19.80 -4.43
N ALA A 80 -14.52 18.60 -3.93
CA ALA A 80 -13.52 17.57 -3.68
C ALA A 80 -12.85 17.06 -4.97
N TYR A 81 -13.57 17.05 -6.10
CA TYR A 81 -13.03 16.68 -7.41
C TYR A 81 -12.05 17.73 -7.94
N TYR A 82 -12.37 19.01 -7.78
CA TYR A 82 -11.46 20.10 -8.13
C TYR A 82 -10.17 20.05 -7.29
N GLU A 83 -10.29 19.90 -5.96
CA GLU A 83 -9.13 19.86 -5.06
C GLU A 83 -8.20 18.68 -5.36
N GLN A 84 -8.75 17.50 -5.68
CA GLN A 84 -7.97 16.32 -6.04
C GLN A 84 -7.25 16.44 -7.39
N ALA A 85 -7.73 17.31 -8.28
CA ALA A 85 -7.13 17.53 -9.59
C ALA A 85 -5.88 18.43 -9.56
N PHE A 86 -5.69 19.22 -8.48
CA PHE A 86 -4.57 20.17 -8.37
C PHE A 86 -4.44 21.04 -9.64
N ALA A 87 -3.28 20.99 -10.31
CA ALA A 87 -3.01 21.72 -11.55
C ALA A 87 -3.91 21.30 -12.73
N ASN A 88 -4.60 20.17 -12.64
CA ASN A 88 -5.51 19.64 -13.65
C ASN A 88 -6.97 20.07 -13.44
N ALA A 89 -7.26 20.92 -12.46
CA ALA A 89 -8.64 21.34 -12.12
C ALA A 89 -9.40 21.99 -13.29
N LEU A 90 -8.70 22.58 -14.27
CA LEU A 90 -9.31 23.15 -15.47
C LEU A 90 -9.99 22.08 -16.35
N GLU A 91 -9.49 20.85 -16.37
CA GLU A 91 -10.12 19.76 -17.12
C GLU A 91 -11.43 19.31 -16.44
N VAL A 92 -11.47 19.28 -15.11
CA VAL A 92 -12.70 19.04 -14.34
C VAL A 92 -13.72 20.14 -14.62
N ASP A 93 -13.27 21.40 -14.61
CA ASP A 93 -14.12 22.56 -14.92
C ASP A 93 -14.68 22.51 -16.34
N ARG A 94 -13.82 22.21 -17.33
CA ARG A 94 -14.21 22.09 -18.73
C ARG A 94 -15.27 21.00 -18.91
N PHE A 95 -15.14 19.88 -18.21
CA PHE A 95 -16.10 18.79 -18.25
C PHE A 95 -17.42 19.17 -17.57
N LEU A 96 -17.41 19.72 -16.36
CA LEU A 96 -18.64 20.05 -15.63
C LEU A 96 -19.41 21.22 -16.28
N SER A 97 -18.72 22.11 -16.98
CA SER A 97 -19.33 23.32 -17.58
C SER A 97 -20.11 23.09 -18.88
N VAL A 98 -20.08 21.88 -19.46
CA VAL A 98 -20.76 21.61 -20.74
C VAL A 98 -22.29 21.60 -20.58
N ASP A 99 -22.80 20.95 -19.53
CA ASP A 99 -24.22 20.93 -19.18
C ASP A 99 -24.42 20.58 -17.68
N ASN A 100 -25.64 20.77 -17.16
CA ASN A 100 -25.97 20.50 -15.75
C ASN A 100 -26.43 19.04 -15.50
N GLY A 101 -25.98 18.09 -16.31
CA GLY A 101 -26.36 16.68 -16.18
C GLY A 101 -25.81 16.06 -14.88
N ALA A 102 -26.69 15.44 -14.09
CA ALA A 102 -26.30 14.75 -12.85
C ALA A 102 -25.33 13.58 -13.11
N ASP A 103 -25.38 13.00 -14.30
CA ASP A 103 -24.52 11.91 -14.77
C ASP A 103 -23.05 12.31 -14.95
N ARG A 104 -22.74 13.61 -15.11
CA ARG A 104 -21.37 14.11 -15.06
C ARG A 104 -20.74 13.89 -13.70
N VAL A 105 -21.47 14.26 -12.65
CA VAL A 105 -21.02 14.11 -11.26
C VAL A 105 -20.95 12.63 -10.90
N GLN A 106 -21.93 11.83 -11.34
CA GLN A 106 -21.88 10.37 -11.20
C GLN A 106 -20.65 9.77 -11.88
N LEU A 107 -20.29 10.18 -13.10
CA LEU A 107 -19.08 9.70 -13.78
C LEU A 107 -17.82 10.02 -12.97
N LEU A 108 -17.66 11.27 -12.50
CA LEU A 108 -16.51 11.66 -11.67
C LEU A 108 -16.42 10.87 -10.36
N SER A 109 -17.56 10.50 -9.77
CA SER A 109 -17.62 9.69 -8.54
C SER A 109 -17.07 8.27 -8.70
N THR A 110 -16.94 7.79 -9.95
CA THR A 110 -16.36 6.47 -10.24
C THR A 110 -14.83 6.48 -10.34
N LEU A 111 -14.20 7.66 -10.32
CA LEU A 111 -12.77 7.83 -10.55
C LEU A 111 -11.96 7.77 -9.25
N THR A 112 -10.70 7.36 -9.36
CA THR A 112 -9.76 7.39 -8.23
C THR A 112 -9.08 8.74 -8.08
N SER A 113 -8.52 9.06 -6.91
CA SER A 113 -7.74 10.29 -6.70
C SER A 113 -6.53 10.44 -7.63
N LYS A 114 -6.03 9.33 -8.22
CA LYS A 114 -4.95 9.40 -9.21
C LYS A 114 -5.46 9.89 -10.56
N ASP A 115 -6.68 9.53 -10.92
CA ASP A 115 -7.32 9.82 -12.21
C ASP A 115 -7.53 11.33 -12.39
N PHE A 116 -7.83 12.05 -11.31
CA PHE A 116 -7.99 13.51 -11.35
C PHE A 116 -6.73 14.26 -11.77
N ARG A 117 -5.55 13.63 -11.66
CA ARG A 117 -4.26 14.25 -12.00
C ARG A 117 -3.93 14.19 -13.48
N ASP A 118 -4.57 13.28 -14.23
CA ASP A 118 -4.24 13.00 -15.63
C ASP A 118 -5.46 12.85 -16.57
N LEU A 119 -6.69 12.94 -16.05
CA LEU A 119 -7.89 12.98 -16.87
C LEU A 119 -7.91 14.20 -17.81
N THR A 120 -8.64 14.07 -18.91
CA THR A 120 -8.98 15.20 -19.79
C THR A 120 -10.48 15.22 -20.02
N ALA A 121 -11.06 16.41 -20.14
CA ALA A 121 -12.49 16.54 -20.42
C ALA A 121 -12.88 15.83 -21.72
N ASP A 122 -12.04 15.80 -22.75
CA ASP A 122 -12.37 15.13 -24.02
C ASP A 122 -12.54 13.61 -23.84
N VAL A 123 -11.71 13.00 -22.99
CA VAL A 123 -11.84 11.57 -22.65
C VAL A 123 -13.14 11.33 -21.88
N LEU A 124 -13.46 12.18 -20.90
CA LEU A 124 -14.69 12.06 -20.13
C LEU A 124 -15.94 12.28 -21.00
N GLU A 125 -15.90 13.21 -21.96
CA GLU A 125 -17.01 13.45 -22.90
C GLU A 125 -17.24 12.26 -23.84
N ASP A 126 -16.17 11.63 -24.38
CA ASP A 126 -16.32 10.41 -25.19
C ASP A 126 -17.05 9.31 -24.41
N HIS A 127 -16.68 9.14 -23.14
CA HIS A 127 -17.32 8.16 -22.28
C HIS A 127 -18.76 8.51 -21.92
N LEU A 128 -19.02 9.76 -21.50
CA LEU A 128 -20.34 10.22 -21.11
C LEU A 128 -21.32 10.17 -22.28
N ALA A 129 -20.93 10.67 -23.46
CA ALA A 129 -21.78 10.65 -24.64
C ALA A 129 -22.15 9.21 -25.05
N GLY A 130 -21.17 8.30 -25.06
CA GLY A 130 -21.41 6.89 -25.34
C GLY A 130 -22.28 6.21 -24.28
N ALA A 131 -22.09 6.53 -23.00
CA ALA A 131 -22.91 5.99 -21.91
C ALA A 131 -24.36 6.48 -22.00
N ARG A 132 -24.58 7.79 -22.19
CA ARG A 132 -25.90 8.41 -22.41
C ARG A 132 -26.65 7.75 -23.57
N ALA A 133 -25.97 7.53 -24.69
CA ALA A 133 -26.57 6.90 -25.87
C ALA A 133 -26.99 5.44 -25.64
N MET A 134 -26.38 4.77 -24.65
CA MET A 134 -26.64 3.36 -24.33
C MET A 134 -27.41 3.16 -23.02
N HIS A 135 -27.80 4.22 -22.33
CA HIS A 135 -28.41 4.18 -21.01
C HIS A 135 -29.62 3.23 -20.97
N ASP A 136 -30.63 3.51 -21.79
CA ASP A 136 -31.88 2.74 -21.78
C ASP A 136 -31.66 1.27 -22.16
N ALA A 137 -30.73 1.01 -23.10
CA ALA A 137 -30.35 -0.34 -23.48
C ALA A 137 -29.62 -1.07 -22.35
N ALA A 138 -28.77 -0.38 -21.60
CA ALA A 138 -28.05 -0.92 -20.45
C ALA A 138 -28.99 -1.23 -19.28
N ILE A 139 -29.93 -0.33 -18.98
CA ILE A 139 -30.97 -0.57 -17.97
C ILE A 139 -31.84 -1.76 -18.37
N ALA A 140 -32.34 -1.80 -19.62
CA ALA A 140 -33.13 -2.93 -20.10
C ALA A 140 -32.35 -4.26 -20.05
N TYR A 141 -31.06 -4.24 -20.39
CA TYR A 141 -30.17 -5.39 -20.23
C TYR A 141 -30.09 -5.83 -18.77
N LEU A 142 -29.78 -4.92 -17.84
CA LEU A 142 -29.64 -5.23 -16.42
C LEU A 142 -30.93 -5.75 -15.80
N GLU A 143 -32.08 -5.17 -16.14
CA GLU A 143 -33.40 -5.64 -15.69
C GLU A 143 -33.72 -7.04 -16.23
N ARG A 144 -33.41 -7.31 -17.51
CA ARG A 144 -33.54 -8.64 -18.13
C ARG A 144 -32.68 -9.67 -17.40
N GLU A 145 -31.47 -9.28 -17.02
CA GLU A 145 -30.52 -10.11 -16.29
C GLU A 145 -30.80 -10.19 -14.79
N GLY A 146 -31.88 -9.60 -14.27
CA GLY A 146 -32.32 -9.79 -12.88
C GLY A 146 -31.94 -8.68 -11.90
N ALA A 147 -31.35 -7.57 -12.34
CA ALA A 147 -30.92 -6.45 -11.49
C ALA A 147 -31.96 -5.33 -11.36
N LYS A 148 -33.27 -5.63 -11.22
CA LYS A 148 -34.32 -4.59 -11.30
C LYS A 148 -34.08 -3.38 -10.41
N ASP A 149 -33.95 -3.59 -9.10
CA ASP A 149 -33.81 -2.48 -8.14
C ASP A 149 -32.39 -1.89 -8.10
N ALA A 150 -31.41 -2.56 -8.73
CA ALA A 150 -29.99 -2.18 -8.72
C ALA A 150 -29.47 -1.75 -10.10
N ALA A 151 -30.34 -1.65 -11.11
CA ALA A 151 -29.94 -1.42 -12.50
C ALA A 151 -29.17 -0.10 -12.66
N GLU A 152 -29.66 0.98 -12.05
CA GLU A 152 -29.00 2.29 -12.11
C GLU A 152 -27.63 2.27 -11.44
N GLU A 153 -27.51 1.64 -10.27
CA GLU A 153 -26.24 1.53 -9.55
C GLU A 153 -25.21 0.72 -10.35
N LEU A 154 -25.63 -0.40 -10.93
CA LEU A 154 -24.77 -1.23 -11.77
C LEU A 154 -24.41 -0.54 -13.08
N TYR A 155 -25.32 0.23 -13.67
CA TYR A 155 -25.03 1.08 -14.83
C TYR A 155 -23.92 2.08 -14.49
N VAL A 156 -24.05 2.84 -13.41
CA VAL A 156 -23.04 3.83 -13.00
C VAL A 156 -21.67 3.16 -12.80
N LYS A 157 -21.62 2.04 -12.07
CA LYS A 157 -20.35 1.36 -11.74
C LYS A 157 -19.71 0.61 -12.91
N TYR A 158 -20.52 0.03 -13.79
CA TYR A 158 -20.04 -0.98 -14.74
C TYR A 158 -20.39 -0.70 -16.19
N VAL A 159 -21.02 0.43 -16.49
CA VAL A 159 -21.25 0.93 -17.86
C VAL A 159 -20.84 2.39 -18.00
N LEU A 160 -21.20 3.30 -17.08
CA LEU A 160 -20.79 4.72 -17.13
C LEU A 160 -19.30 4.88 -16.81
N ALA A 161 -18.79 4.17 -15.80
CA ALA A 161 -17.41 4.27 -15.33
C ALA A 161 -16.38 4.03 -16.45
N PRO A 162 -15.46 4.98 -16.71
CA PRO A 162 -14.46 4.86 -17.76
C PRO A 162 -13.25 4.00 -17.34
N ARG A 163 -12.93 3.96 -16.03
CA ARG A 163 -11.79 3.25 -15.48
C ARG A 163 -11.94 1.73 -15.66
N ILE A 164 -10.92 1.12 -16.24
CA ILE A 164 -10.77 -0.34 -16.37
C ILE A 164 -9.41 -0.74 -15.79
N MET A 165 -9.39 -1.15 -14.52
CA MET A 165 -8.18 -1.64 -13.85
C MET A 165 -6.98 -0.68 -13.97
N PHE A 166 -5.82 -1.17 -14.41
CA PHE A 166 -4.57 -0.42 -14.51
C PHE A 166 -4.41 0.33 -15.84
N GLU A 167 -5.42 0.32 -16.71
CA GLU A 167 -5.38 1.06 -17.97
C GLU A 167 -5.47 2.57 -17.70
N GLN A 168 -4.65 3.36 -18.38
CA GLN A 168 -4.73 4.81 -18.37
C GLN A 168 -6.01 5.23 -19.09
N LEU A 169 -6.81 6.13 -18.52
CA LEU A 169 -8.06 6.58 -19.14
C LEU A 169 -7.82 7.03 -20.59
N SER A 170 -8.57 6.45 -21.52
CA SER A 170 -8.42 6.72 -22.96
C SER A 170 -9.79 6.71 -23.67
N SER A 171 -9.95 7.57 -24.69
CA SER A 171 -11.16 7.58 -25.51
C SER A 171 -11.23 6.32 -26.37
N PHE A 172 -12.35 5.61 -26.29
CA PHE A 172 -12.57 4.38 -27.06
C PHE A 172 -14.02 4.15 -27.49
N ARG A 173 -15.01 4.83 -26.90
CA ARG A 173 -16.42 4.48 -27.16
C ARG A 173 -16.84 4.87 -28.57
N SER A 174 -16.58 6.11 -28.96
CA SER A 174 -16.86 6.58 -30.33
C SER A 174 -16.23 5.67 -31.38
N TYR A 175 -14.96 5.29 -31.17
CA TYR A 175 -14.24 4.38 -32.06
C TYR A 175 -14.93 3.02 -32.23
N PHE A 176 -15.35 2.37 -31.14
CA PHE A 176 -16.01 1.07 -31.23
C PHE A 176 -17.44 1.18 -31.78
N VAL A 177 -18.17 2.26 -31.49
CA VAL A 177 -19.47 2.55 -32.12
C VAL A 177 -19.34 2.65 -33.64
N GLU A 178 -18.28 3.28 -34.16
CA GLU A 178 -18.02 3.35 -35.61
C GLU A 178 -17.52 2.02 -36.20
N THR A 179 -16.94 1.14 -35.36
CA THR A 179 -16.30 -0.10 -35.80
C THR A 179 -17.29 -1.23 -36.03
N PHE A 180 -18.34 -1.35 -35.21
CA PHE A 180 -19.26 -2.49 -35.22
C PHE A 180 -20.64 -2.10 -35.73
N ASP A 181 -21.20 -2.92 -36.61
CA ASP A 181 -22.55 -2.70 -37.12
C ASP A 181 -23.63 -3.11 -36.10
N ALA A 182 -24.87 -2.64 -36.33
CA ALA A 182 -25.98 -2.89 -35.42
C ALA A 182 -26.27 -4.38 -35.22
N THR A 183 -26.09 -5.21 -36.25
CA THR A 183 -26.30 -6.66 -36.15
C THR A 183 -25.32 -7.27 -35.16
N THR A 184 -24.03 -6.95 -35.30
CA THR A 184 -22.96 -7.43 -34.43
C THR A 184 -23.16 -6.96 -32.99
N VAL A 185 -23.61 -5.72 -32.80
CA VAL A 185 -23.90 -5.17 -31.47
C VAL A 185 -25.06 -5.90 -30.78
N GLU A 186 -26.14 -6.23 -31.51
CA GLU A 186 -27.24 -7.02 -30.96
C GLU A 186 -26.79 -8.44 -30.59
N GLU A 187 -25.89 -9.03 -31.39
CA GLU A 187 -25.27 -10.32 -31.07
C GLU A 187 -24.44 -10.27 -29.79
N PHE A 188 -23.69 -9.20 -29.55
CA PHE A 188 -22.96 -9.00 -28.29
C PHE A 188 -23.89 -8.87 -27.08
N ARG A 189 -25.03 -8.18 -27.22
CA ARG A 189 -26.00 -8.04 -26.11
C ARG A 189 -26.76 -9.33 -25.82
N ALA A 190 -26.98 -10.15 -26.84
CA ALA A 190 -27.59 -11.45 -26.70
C ALA A 190 -26.64 -12.46 -26.03
N ASP A 191 -25.35 -12.41 -26.40
CA ASP A 191 -24.30 -13.24 -25.82
C ASP A 191 -22.97 -12.46 -25.69
N PRO A 192 -22.71 -11.85 -24.51
CA PRO A 192 -21.50 -11.08 -24.27
C PRO A 192 -20.20 -11.88 -24.46
N ARG A 193 -20.23 -13.22 -24.39
CA ARG A 193 -19.03 -14.05 -24.64
C ARG A 193 -18.51 -13.91 -26.07
N ARG A 194 -19.37 -13.58 -27.02
CA ARG A 194 -18.99 -13.34 -28.42
C ARG A 194 -18.00 -12.18 -28.58
N VAL A 195 -18.01 -11.22 -27.67
CA VAL A 195 -17.00 -10.15 -27.63
C VAL A 195 -15.62 -10.74 -27.37
N TRP A 196 -15.51 -11.69 -26.44
CA TRP A 196 -14.25 -12.34 -26.10
C TRP A 196 -13.77 -13.26 -27.21
N ASP A 197 -14.66 -14.07 -27.77
CA ASP A 197 -14.32 -14.95 -28.90
C ASP A 197 -13.76 -14.13 -30.07
N MET A 198 -14.41 -13.01 -30.39
CA MET A 198 -13.93 -12.08 -31.41
C MET A 198 -12.54 -11.52 -31.07
N ILE A 199 -12.28 -11.14 -29.82
CA ILE A 199 -10.95 -10.66 -29.42
C ILE A 199 -9.92 -11.77 -29.62
N CYS A 200 -10.19 -12.99 -29.18
CA CYS A 200 -9.28 -14.14 -29.35
C CYS A 200 -9.04 -14.51 -30.80
N GLU A 201 -10.03 -14.32 -31.69
CA GLU A 201 -9.90 -14.60 -33.13
C GLU A 201 -9.12 -13.52 -33.88
N ASN A 202 -9.11 -12.28 -33.38
CA ASN A 202 -8.58 -11.12 -34.12
C ASN A 202 -7.30 -10.55 -33.54
N LEU A 203 -6.92 -10.89 -32.30
CA LEU A 203 -5.71 -10.36 -31.67
C LEU A 203 -4.70 -11.48 -31.41
N ASP A 204 -3.45 -11.20 -31.77
CA ASP A 204 -2.31 -12.03 -31.45
C ASP A 204 -1.51 -11.46 -30.26
N PHE A 205 -0.63 -12.29 -29.70
CA PHE A 205 0.29 -11.89 -28.66
C PHE A 205 1.69 -12.48 -28.86
N THR A 206 2.64 -11.62 -29.25
CA THR A 206 4.05 -12.01 -29.33
C THR A 206 4.80 -11.64 -28.05
N ALA A 207 4.94 -12.59 -27.13
CA ALA A 207 5.54 -12.35 -25.81
C ALA A 207 6.96 -11.75 -25.88
N SER A 208 7.77 -12.14 -26.87
CA SER A 208 9.15 -11.64 -27.05
C SER A 208 9.23 -10.19 -27.52
N GLU A 209 8.17 -9.68 -28.16
CA GLU A 209 8.09 -8.30 -28.66
C GLU A 209 7.49 -7.37 -27.59
N HIS A 210 6.90 -7.93 -26.54
CA HIS A 210 6.23 -7.18 -25.48
C HIS A 210 7.21 -6.75 -24.39
N VAL A 211 7.89 -5.63 -24.64
CA VAL A 211 8.82 -5.01 -23.69
C VAL A 211 8.00 -4.35 -22.56
N LYS A 212 8.09 -4.89 -21.33
CA LYS A 212 7.65 -4.27 -20.05
C LYS A 212 6.19 -4.40 -19.55
N LYS A 213 5.43 -5.47 -19.86
CA LYS A 213 4.09 -5.71 -19.23
C LYS A 213 3.15 -4.48 -19.23
N LEU A 214 3.28 -3.57 -20.21
CA LEU A 214 2.45 -2.38 -20.28
C LEU A 214 1.05 -2.76 -20.77
N CYS A 215 0.01 -2.19 -20.17
CA CYS A 215 -1.34 -2.30 -20.70
C CYS A 215 -1.49 -1.29 -21.86
N ALA A 216 -1.88 -1.77 -23.04
CA ALA A 216 -2.20 -0.89 -24.16
C ALA A 216 -3.65 -0.37 -24.02
N SER A 217 -3.96 0.76 -24.66
CA SER A 217 -5.35 1.25 -24.72
C SER A 217 -6.23 0.31 -25.55
N PRO A 218 -7.53 0.18 -25.25
CA PRO A 218 -8.46 -0.66 -26.01
C PRO A 218 -8.44 -0.36 -27.52
N ARG A 219 -8.47 0.92 -27.89
CA ARG A 219 -8.37 1.36 -29.29
C ARG A 219 -7.05 0.94 -29.92
N GLY A 220 -5.94 1.12 -29.21
CA GLY A 220 -4.61 0.77 -29.70
C GLY A 220 -4.46 -0.73 -29.94
N ALA A 221 -4.96 -1.56 -29.03
CA ALA A 221 -4.93 -3.01 -29.13
C ALA A 221 -5.75 -3.53 -30.33
N TRP A 222 -6.94 -2.99 -30.54
CA TRP A 222 -7.77 -3.37 -31.68
C TRP A 222 -7.15 -2.95 -33.03
N LEU A 223 -6.59 -1.74 -33.11
CA LEU A 223 -5.94 -1.25 -34.32
C LEU A 223 -4.66 -2.02 -34.66
N SER A 224 -3.84 -2.33 -33.66
CA SER A 224 -2.59 -3.06 -33.85
C SER A 224 -2.79 -4.56 -34.07
N ARG A 225 -3.97 -5.09 -33.70
CA ARG A 225 -4.25 -6.54 -33.62
C ARG A 225 -3.30 -7.28 -32.67
N GLN A 226 -2.70 -6.54 -31.73
CA GLN A 226 -1.76 -7.08 -30.74
C GLN A 226 -2.25 -6.72 -29.34
N GLY A 227 -2.40 -7.74 -28.49
CA GLY A 227 -2.85 -7.55 -27.11
C GLY A 227 -2.28 -8.59 -26.17
N SER A 228 -1.60 -8.15 -25.10
CA SER A 228 -1.29 -9.02 -23.97
C SER A 228 -2.58 -9.53 -23.30
N PRO A 229 -2.55 -10.62 -22.50
CA PRO A 229 -3.74 -11.09 -21.79
C PRO A 229 -4.45 -9.99 -20.98
N VAL A 230 -3.69 -9.14 -20.28
CA VAL A 230 -4.23 -7.98 -19.53
C VAL A 230 -4.90 -6.97 -20.46
N THR A 231 -4.28 -6.68 -21.61
CA THR A 231 -4.83 -5.79 -22.63
C THR A 231 -6.12 -6.34 -23.22
N CYS A 232 -6.17 -7.62 -23.59
CA CYS A 232 -7.35 -8.27 -24.13
C CYS A 232 -8.50 -8.26 -23.13
N ARG A 233 -8.22 -8.49 -21.84
CA ARG A 233 -9.22 -8.39 -20.76
C ARG A 233 -9.76 -6.97 -20.60
N ALA A 234 -8.90 -5.96 -20.70
CA ALA A 234 -9.34 -4.56 -20.68
C ALA A 234 -10.19 -4.21 -21.91
N LEU A 235 -9.79 -4.70 -23.09
CA LEU A 235 -10.52 -4.53 -24.34
C LEU A 235 -11.91 -5.17 -24.31
N PHE A 236 -12.05 -6.37 -23.71
CA PHE A 236 -13.34 -7.02 -23.50
C PHE A 236 -14.30 -6.11 -22.72
N VAL A 237 -13.86 -5.59 -21.58
CA VAL A 237 -14.66 -4.69 -20.75
C VAL A 237 -15.00 -3.40 -21.51
N ALA A 238 -14.03 -2.83 -22.24
CA ALA A 238 -14.23 -1.61 -23.02
C ALA A 238 -15.29 -1.77 -24.11
N ILE A 239 -15.27 -2.87 -24.87
CA ILE A 239 -16.26 -3.16 -25.91
C ILE A 239 -17.63 -3.42 -25.28
N CYS A 240 -17.71 -4.23 -24.22
CA CYS A 240 -18.96 -4.50 -23.51
C CYS A 240 -19.62 -3.21 -23.01
N ARG A 241 -18.86 -2.36 -22.30
CA ARG A 241 -19.35 -1.09 -21.75
C ARG A 241 -19.76 -0.10 -22.84
N THR A 242 -19.07 -0.09 -23.98
CA THR A 242 -19.46 0.73 -25.15
C THR A 242 -20.87 0.38 -25.63
N PHE A 243 -21.31 -0.87 -25.50
CA PHE A 243 -22.60 -1.34 -26.01
C PHE A 243 -23.66 -1.59 -24.94
N GLY A 244 -23.46 -1.04 -23.74
CA GLY A 244 -24.42 -1.09 -22.63
C GLY A 244 -24.41 -2.39 -21.83
N ILE A 245 -23.41 -3.26 -22.02
CA ILE A 245 -23.27 -4.51 -21.28
C ILE A 245 -22.45 -4.22 -20.02
N ALA A 246 -23.05 -4.44 -18.85
CA ALA A 246 -22.35 -4.28 -17.57
C ALA A 246 -21.25 -5.35 -17.44
N ALA A 247 -20.00 -4.91 -17.52
CA ALA A 247 -18.82 -5.76 -17.49
C ALA A 247 -17.72 -5.19 -16.60
N ARG A 248 -16.88 -6.07 -16.06
CA ARG A 248 -15.76 -5.71 -15.19
C ARG A 248 -14.62 -6.71 -15.30
N GLN A 249 -13.45 -6.32 -14.79
CA GLN A 249 -12.47 -7.30 -14.31
C GLN A 249 -12.73 -7.50 -12.82
N ASN A 250 -12.79 -8.74 -12.38
CA ASN A 250 -12.97 -9.09 -10.99
C ASN A 250 -11.83 -8.47 -10.15
N PRO A 251 -12.14 -7.79 -9.03
CA PRO A 251 -11.13 -7.10 -8.23
C PRO A 251 -10.14 -8.07 -7.55
N HIS A 252 -10.47 -9.36 -7.44
CA HIS A 252 -9.68 -10.35 -6.69
C HIS A 252 -8.71 -11.14 -7.58
N ASP A 253 -9.20 -11.71 -8.66
CA ASP A 253 -8.44 -12.61 -9.55
C ASP A 253 -8.22 -12.04 -10.97
N ARG A 254 -8.79 -10.86 -11.24
CA ARG A 254 -8.71 -10.18 -12.55
C ARG A 254 -9.37 -10.94 -13.70
N ALA A 255 -10.21 -11.94 -13.42
CA ALA A 255 -11.03 -12.58 -14.44
C ALA A 255 -11.99 -11.56 -15.06
N ILE A 256 -12.23 -11.65 -16.36
CA ILE A 256 -13.26 -10.83 -17.00
C ILE A 256 -14.65 -11.40 -16.77
N GLU A 257 -15.58 -10.53 -16.39
CA GLU A 257 -16.94 -10.86 -16.03
C GLU A 257 -17.95 -9.93 -16.71
N TYR A 258 -19.16 -10.46 -16.96
CA TYR A 258 -20.33 -9.67 -17.34
C TYR A 258 -21.52 -10.03 -16.44
N TYR A 259 -22.46 -9.11 -16.28
CA TYR A 259 -23.63 -9.33 -15.44
C TYR A 259 -24.65 -10.24 -16.15
N HIS A 260 -25.02 -11.36 -15.55
CA HIS A 260 -25.95 -12.34 -16.10
C HIS A 260 -26.71 -13.05 -14.97
N GLN A 261 -28.02 -13.22 -15.11
CA GLN A 261 -28.86 -13.95 -14.14
C GLN A 261 -28.65 -13.56 -12.66
N GLY A 262 -28.54 -12.27 -12.37
CA GLY A 262 -28.46 -11.72 -11.02
C GLY A 262 -27.04 -11.59 -10.46
N ALA A 263 -26.01 -12.04 -11.18
CA ALA A 263 -24.62 -12.03 -10.71
C ALA A 263 -23.62 -11.68 -11.83
N PHE A 264 -22.39 -11.35 -11.44
CA PHE A 264 -21.28 -11.31 -12.40
C PHE A 264 -20.81 -12.73 -12.69
N VAL A 265 -20.78 -13.10 -13.96
CA VAL A 265 -20.31 -14.41 -14.43
C VAL A 265 -19.04 -14.25 -15.24
N ALA A 266 -18.07 -15.11 -15.00
CA ALA A 266 -16.78 -15.06 -15.66
C ALA A 266 -16.82 -15.65 -17.09
N VAL A 267 -16.06 -15.03 -17.99
CA VAL A 267 -16.05 -15.33 -19.43
C VAL A 267 -15.05 -16.42 -19.78
N GLU A 268 -13.82 -16.29 -19.26
CA GLU A 268 -12.73 -17.22 -19.52
C GLU A 268 -13.03 -18.60 -18.90
N ARG A 269 -13.65 -18.62 -17.70
CA ARG A 269 -14.20 -19.81 -17.01
C ARG A 269 -15.29 -19.40 -16.02
N ALA A 270 -16.43 -20.07 -16.02
CA ALA A 270 -17.36 -19.98 -14.88
C ALA A 270 -16.75 -20.77 -13.72
N GLU A 271 -16.23 -20.09 -12.71
CA GLU A 271 -15.67 -20.74 -11.52
C GLU A 271 -16.57 -20.44 -10.32
N HIS A 272 -17.07 -21.51 -9.70
CA HIS A 272 -17.72 -21.39 -8.41
C HIS A 272 -16.64 -21.05 -7.38
N THR A 273 -16.90 -20.04 -6.56
CA THR A 273 -16.07 -19.72 -5.40
C THR A 273 -16.68 -20.33 -4.16
N ALA A 274 -15.82 -20.79 -3.26
CA ALA A 274 -16.20 -21.23 -1.93
C ALA A 274 -15.55 -20.31 -0.89
N ASP A 275 -16.27 -20.03 0.19
CA ASP A 275 -15.74 -19.22 1.30
C ASP A 275 -14.71 -20.04 2.09
N VAL A 276 -13.46 -19.60 2.06
CA VAL A 276 -12.36 -20.21 2.80
C VAL A 276 -12.05 -19.35 4.01
N THR A 277 -12.18 -19.94 5.20
CA THR A 277 -11.94 -19.25 6.47
C THR A 277 -10.46 -19.37 6.87
N PHE A 278 -9.84 -18.23 7.12
CA PHE A 278 -8.52 -18.09 7.73
C PHE A 278 -8.67 -17.64 9.18
N THR A 279 -7.83 -18.15 10.09
CA THR A 279 -7.92 -17.82 11.53
C THR A 279 -6.59 -17.35 12.09
N SER A 280 -6.61 -16.42 13.04
CA SER A 280 -5.43 -16.02 13.80
C SER A 280 -5.84 -15.59 15.21
N THR A 281 -4.98 -15.85 16.19
CA THR A 281 -5.16 -15.38 17.58
C THR A 281 -4.35 -14.12 17.89
N VAL A 282 -3.63 -13.58 16.91
CA VAL A 282 -2.80 -12.37 17.08
C VAL A 282 -3.69 -11.13 17.08
N GLU A 283 -3.44 -10.22 18.02
CA GLU A 283 -4.13 -8.94 18.16
C GLU A 283 -3.15 -7.76 18.11
N PRO A 284 -3.39 -6.71 17.28
CA PRO A 284 -4.49 -6.61 16.31
C PRO A 284 -4.38 -7.68 15.21
N GLY A 285 -5.55 -8.11 14.71
CA GLY A 285 -5.64 -9.14 13.67
C GLY A 285 -4.80 -8.83 12.43
N PRO A 286 -4.09 -9.82 11.85
CA PRO A 286 -3.19 -9.58 10.73
C PRO A 286 -3.92 -9.09 9.47
N GLY A 287 -3.43 -7.98 8.91
CA GLY A 287 -3.93 -7.41 7.65
C GLY A 287 -3.42 -8.17 6.43
N TYR A 288 -4.30 -8.34 5.44
CA TYR A 288 -3.95 -8.90 4.13
C TYR A 288 -2.98 -7.96 3.40
N PHE A 289 -1.97 -8.52 2.73
CA PHE A 289 -0.78 -7.85 2.18
C PHE A 289 0.11 -7.10 3.19
N GLN A 290 -0.23 -7.09 4.48
CA GLN A 290 0.64 -6.56 5.54
C GLN A 290 1.37 -7.68 6.27
N ALA A 291 0.65 -8.73 6.63
CA ALA A 291 1.17 -9.87 7.39
C ALA A 291 0.87 -11.23 6.74
N TRP A 292 -0.03 -11.29 5.76
CA TRP A 292 -0.33 -12.51 5.02
C TRP A 292 -0.91 -12.24 3.63
N SER A 293 -0.82 -13.23 2.73
CA SER A 293 -1.46 -13.18 1.41
C SER A 293 -1.67 -14.58 0.84
N VAL A 294 -2.61 -14.70 -0.09
CA VAL A 294 -2.91 -15.94 -0.81
C VAL A 294 -2.63 -15.73 -2.30
N ALA A 295 -2.02 -16.73 -2.93
CA ALA A 295 -1.78 -16.77 -4.36
C ALA A 295 -2.32 -18.07 -4.95
N ARG A 296 -2.93 -18.00 -6.13
CA ARG A 296 -3.45 -19.17 -6.85
C ARG A 296 -2.42 -19.68 -7.86
N LEU A 297 -2.29 -20.99 -7.98
CA LEU A 297 -1.44 -21.61 -8.99
C LEU A 297 -2.09 -21.44 -10.36
N GLU A 298 -1.46 -20.63 -11.21
CA GLU A 298 -1.95 -20.31 -12.55
C GLU A 298 -0.93 -20.70 -13.62
N THR A 299 -1.42 -20.86 -14.84
CA THR A 299 -0.56 -21.07 -16.02
C THR A 299 -0.34 -19.74 -16.72
N SER A 300 0.92 -19.32 -16.84
CA SER A 300 1.33 -18.12 -17.55
C SER A 300 2.25 -18.44 -18.74
N VAL A 301 2.46 -17.47 -19.62
CA VAL A 301 3.44 -17.56 -20.71
C VAL A 301 4.55 -16.56 -20.42
N THR A 302 5.80 -17.04 -20.34
CA THR A 302 6.96 -16.16 -20.09
C THR A 302 7.24 -15.26 -21.29
N VAL A 303 8.08 -14.23 -21.11
CA VAL A 303 8.55 -13.36 -22.20
C VAL A 303 9.20 -14.16 -23.34
N ALA A 304 9.77 -15.33 -23.04
CA ALA A 304 10.34 -16.25 -24.03
C ALA A 304 9.29 -17.15 -24.70
N GLY A 305 7.99 -16.92 -24.50
CA GLY A 305 6.91 -17.73 -25.09
C GLY A 305 6.74 -19.11 -24.47
N THR A 306 7.39 -19.40 -23.34
CA THR A 306 7.32 -20.71 -22.69
C THR A 306 6.19 -20.73 -21.67
N ARG A 307 5.34 -21.77 -21.69
CA ARG A 307 4.34 -21.98 -20.63
C ARG A 307 5.04 -22.27 -19.30
N ALA A 308 4.64 -21.55 -18.26
CA ALA A 308 5.14 -21.71 -16.90
C ALA A 308 3.96 -21.79 -15.93
N LEU A 309 4.11 -22.60 -14.88
CA LEU A 309 3.23 -22.57 -13.73
C LEU A 309 3.79 -21.59 -12.71
N GLY A 310 2.94 -20.75 -12.14
CA GLY A 310 3.34 -19.76 -11.15
C GLY A 310 2.18 -19.42 -10.22
N PHE A 311 2.51 -19.06 -8.98
CA PHE A 311 1.51 -18.57 -8.04
C PHE A 311 1.28 -17.07 -8.30
N GLU A 312 0.08 -16.70 -8.71
CA GLU A 312 -0.36 -15.32 -8.89
C GLU A 312 -1.12 -14.85 -7.63
N ALA A 313 -0.65 -13.76 -7.02
CA ALA A 313 -1.24 -13.22 -5.80
C ALA A 313 -2.67 -12.72 -6.08
N LEU A 314 -3.61 -13.14 -5.23
CA LEU A 314 -4.98 -12.64 -5.25
C LEU A 314 -5.08 -11.35 -4.46
N ASP A 315 -5.92 -10.43 -4.93
CA ASP A 315 -6.09 -9.12 -4.34
C ASP A 315 -7.34 -9.03 -3.46
N PHE A 316 -7.12 -9.24 -2.16
CA PHE A 316 -8.10 -8.97 -1.11
C PHE A 316 -7.63 -7.80 -0.24
N TRP A 317 -7.05 -6.76 -0.84
CA TRP A 317 -6.62 -5.57 -0.13
C TRP A 317 -7.73 -5.02 0.79
N GLY A 318 -7.37 -4.71 2.04
CA GLY A 318 -8.29 -4.24 3.06
C GLY A 318 -8.96 -5.35 3.87
N ALA A 319 -8.87 -6.62 3.44
CA ALA A 319 -9.24 -7.74 4.29
C ALA A 319 -8.28 -7.82 5.50
N SER A 320 -8.82 -8.12 6.66
CA SER A 320 -8.07 -8.38 7.88
C SER A 320 -8.76 -9.47 8.68
N VAL A 321 -8.01 -10.16 9.54
CA VAL A 321 -8.62 -10.98 10.57
C VAL A 321 -9.35 -10.05 11.55
N GLN A 322 -10.64 -10.32 11.77
CA GLN A 322 -11.47 -9.62 12.74
C GLN A 322 -12.16 -10.68 13.61
N ASP A 323 -12.20 -10.47 14.92
CA ASP A 323 -12.76 -11.44 15.87
C ASP A 323 -12.20 -12.87 15.68
N GLY A 324 -10.89 -12.96 15.39
CA GLY A 324 -10.15 -14.21 15.22
C GLY A 324 -10.30 -14.92 13.86
N SER A 325 -11.07 -14.39 12.90
CA SER A 325 -11.19 -14.99 11.57
C SER A 325 -11.31 -14.01 10.40
N CYS A 326 -11.05 -14.48 9.18
CA CYS A 326 -11.27 -13.77 7.92
C CYS A 326 -11.74 -14.79 6.87
N SER A 327 -12.84 -14.54 6.16
CA SER A 327 -13.30 -15.44 5.09
C SER A 327 -13.07 -14.79 3.72
N LEU A 328 -12.43 -15.54 2.81
CA LEU A 328 -12.16 -15.10 1.44
C LEU A 328 -12.88 -16.03 0.44
N PRO A 329 -13.58 -15.49 -0.57
CA PRO A 329 -14.17 -16.30 -1.64
C PRO A 329 -13.07 -16.76 -2.60
N LEU A 330 -12.74 -18.05 -2.59
CA LEU A 330 -11.70 -18.62 -3.44
C LEU A 330 -12.29 -19.63 -4.45
N PRO A 331 -11.93 -19.54 -5.74
CA PRO A 331 -12.22 -20.60 -6.71
C PRO A 331 -11.65 -21.97 -6.31
N ALA A 332 -12.15 -23.03 -6.93
CA ALA A 332 -11.49 -24.33 -6.82
C ALA A 332 -10.08 -24.27 -7.44
N GLY A 333 -9.09 -24.87 -6.78
CA GLY A 333 -7.71 -24.88 -7.26
C GLY A 333 -6.66 -25.05 -6.17
N ASP A 334 -5.40 -24.94 -6.59
CA ASP A 334 -4.25 -25.03 -5.70
C ASP A 334 -3.72 -23.64 -5.36
N TYR A 335 -3.41 -23.44 -4.09
CA TYR A 335 -3.07 -22.14 -3.53
C TYR A 335 -1.79 -22.20 -2.71
N ARG A 336 -1.16 -21.04 -2.58
CA ARG A 336 -0.06 -20.76 -1.68
C ARG A 336 -0.46 -19.64 -0.73
N LEU A 337 -0.41 -19.93 0.55
CA LEU A 337 -0.52 -18.98 1.65
C LEU A 337 0.89 -18.59 2.10
N VAL A 338 1.15 -17.30 2.24
CA VAL A 338 2.37 -16.76 2.85
C VAL A 338 1.96 -15.89 4.02
N CYS A 339 2.53 -16.16 5.19
CA CYS A 339 2.47 -15.30 6.38
C CYS A 339 3.87 -14.73 6.62
N SER A 340 3.98 -13.48 7.06
CA SER A 340 5.28 -12.80 7.21
C SER A 340 5.31 -11.93 8.45
N THR A 341 6.35 -12.10 9.27
CA THR A 341 6.72 -11.21 10.38
C THR A 341 7.94 -10.40 9.95
N ARG A 342 7.76 -9.08 9.79
CA ARG A 342 8.88 -8.18 9.46
C ARG A 342 9.63 -7.80 10.74
N LEU A 343 10.95 -7.95 10.71
CA LEU A 343 11.83 -7.62 11.81
C LEU A 343 12.25 -6.14 11.75
N PRO A 344 12.60 -5.52 12.90
CA PRO A 344 13.12 -4.16 12.98
C PRO A 344 14.36 -3.94 12.09
N ASN A 345 15.23 -4.94 12.01
CA ASN A 345 16.44 -4.94 11.19
C ASN A 345 16.22 -5.08 9.66
N GLY A 346 14.96 -5.06 9.23
CA GLY A 346 14.58 -5.20 7.82
C GLY A 346 14.45 -6.65 7.34
N ASP A 347 14.92 -7.63 8.11
CA ASP A 347 14.71 -9.04 7.81
C ASP A 347 13.21 -9.38 7.84
N THR A 348 12.84 -10.50 7.23
CA THR A 348 11.48 -11.01 7.26
C THR A 348 11.49 -12.50 7.50
N GLN A 349 10.78 -12.93 8.55
CA GLN A 349 10.48 -14.33 8.80
C GLN A 349 9.15 -14.66 8.14
N ALA A 350 9.21 -15.42 7.06
CA ALA A 350 8.03 -15.93 6.38
C ALA A 350 7.74 -17.38 6.77
N ALA A 351 6.46 -17.73 6.77
CA ALA A 351 5.96 -19.09 6.78
C ALA A 351 5.11 -19.26 5.51
N GLU A 352 5.40 -20.30 4.73
CA GLU A 352 4.69 -20.63 3.49
C GLU A 352 3.99 -21.98 3.64
N ARG A 353 2.76 -22.09 3.15
CA ARG A 353 2.05 -23.36 3.04
C ARG A 353 1.25 -23.40 1.75
N THR A 354 1.16 -24.59 1.14
CA THR A 354 0.21 -24.83 0.05
C THR A 354 -1.08 -25.45 0.58
N PHE A 355 -2.19 -25.24 -0.14
CA PHE A 355 -3.47 -25.86 0.18
C PHE A 355 -4.33 -25.98 -1.07
N HIS A 356 -5.32 -26.86 -1.01
CA HIS A 356 -6.26 -27.09 -2.10
C HIS A 356 -7.66 -26.62 -1.69
N VAL A 357 -8.36 -25.97 -2.60
CA VAL A 357 -9.77 -25.57 -2.46
C VAL A 357 -10.59 -26.39 -3.45
N SER A 358 -11.58 -27.11 -2.94
CA SER A 358 -12.56 -27.83 -3.78
C SER A 358 -13.77 -26.93 -4.07
N ASP A 359 -14.71 -27.40 -4.91
CA ASP A 359 -15.97 -26.69 -5.12
C ASP A 359 -16.79 -26.51 -3.82
N ALA A 360 -16.57 -27.36 -2.81
CA ALA A 360 -17.17 -27.23 -1.48
C ALA A 360 -16.33 -26.38 -0.51
N GLY A 361 -15.24 -25.79 -0.98
CA GLY A 361 -14.28 -25.06 -0.16
C GLY A 361 -13.21 -25.96 0.44
N THR A 362 -12.85 -25.66 1.69
CA THR A 362 -11.86 -26.40 2.46
C THR A 362 -12.55 -27.13 3.62
N ASP A 363 -12.03 -28.30 3.99
CA ASP A 363 -12.64 -29.12 5.05
C ASP A 363 -12.58 -28.46 6.45
N LYS A 364 -11.62 -27.56 6.65
CA LYS A 364 -11.35 -26.89 7.94
C LYS A 364 -10.80 -25.49 7.70
N PRO A 365 -11.00 -24.56 8.65
CA PRO A 365 -10.31 -23.27 8.63
C PRO A 365 -8.79 -23.43 8.56
N ILE A 366 -8.14 -22.49 7.88
CA ILE A 366 -6.69 -22.44 7.71
C ILE A 366 -6.12 -21.42 8.71
N GLU A 367 -5.42 -21.90 9.72
CA GLU A 367 -4.71 -21.06 10.67
C GLU A 367 -3.58 -20.29 9.99
N LEU A 368 -3.46 -19.00 10.26
CA LEU A 368 -2.33 -18.16 9.86
C LEU A 368 -1.19 -18.34 10.87
N VAL A 369 0.02 -18.60 10.39
CA VAL A 369 1.21 -18.79 11.25
C VAL A 369 2.14 -17.59 11.10
N LEU A 370 2.08 -16.69 12.08
CA LEU A 370 3.06 -15.63 12.23
C LEU A 370 4.17 -16.12 13.15
N ARG A 371 5.40 -16.15 12.63
CA ARG A 371 6.56 -16.60 13.40
C ARG A 371 6.89 -15.55 14.46
N GLU A 372 7.17 -16.03 15.67
CA GLU A 372 7.67 -15.19 16.77
C GLU A 372 9.20 -15.17 16.71
N PRO A 373 9.82 -14.03 16.36
CA PRO A 373 11.27 -13.94 16.30
C PRO A 373 11.91 -13.92 17.68
N GLU A 374 13.12 -14.48 17.78
CA GLU A 374 13.96 -14.33 18.96
C GLU A 374 14.50 -12.90 19.06
N ALA A 375 14.65 -12.38 20.29
CA ALA A 375 15.11 -11.01 20.50
C ALA A 375 16.50 -10.73 19.87
N SER A 376 17.38 -11.74 19.83
CA SER A 376 18.70 -11.66 19.17
C SER A 376 18.59 -11.42 17.65
N GLN A 377 17.52 -11.88 17.01
CA GLN A 377 17.26 -11.71 15.58
C GLN A 377 16.70 -10.32 15.25
N MET A 378 16.36 -9.51 16.24
CA MET A 378 15.89 -8.14 16.08
C MET A 378 17.03 -7.11 16.09
N LEU A 379 18.24 -7.53 16.50
CA LEU A 379 19.39 -6.66 16.61
C LEU A 379 19.93 -6.25 15.23
N GLU A 380 20.47 -5.05 15.20
CA GLU A 380 21.14 -4.42 14.07
C GLU A 380 22.62 -4.16 14.39
N ASP A 381 23.40 -3.84 13.35
CA ASP A 381 24.81 -3.52 13.49
C ASP A 381 25.19 -2.31 12.62
N ILE A 382 24.55 -1.17 12.88
CA ILE A 382 24.56 -0.01 11.98
C ILE A 382 25.42 1.12 12.56
N ALA A 383 26.44 1.54 11.81
CA ALA A 383 27.21 2.72 12.18
C ALA A 383 26.33 3.98 12.08
N LEU A 384 26.25 4.73 13.18
CA LEU A 384 25.56 6.01 13.23
C LEU A 384 26.53 7.13 12.84
N GLU A 385 26.09 8.00 11.95
CA GLU A 385 26.82 9.23 11.66
C GLU A 385 26.90 10.10 12.92
N ALA A 386 28.00 10.84 13.09
CA ALA A 386 28.13 11.73 14.23
C ALA A 386 27.02 12.81 14.20
N PHE A 387 26.28 12.93 15.29
CA PHE A 387 25.25 13.95 15.50
C PHE A 387 25.51 14.70 16.80
N VAL A 388 24.90 15.88 16.94
CA VAL A 388 25.08 16.76 18.09
C VAL A 388 23.72 17.04 18.71
N LEU A 389 23.55 16.64 19.97
CA LEU A 389 22.45 17.07 20.82
C LEU A 389 22.92 18.23 21.70
N ARG A 390 22.00 19.02 22.27
CA ARG A 390 22.35 20.14 23.15
C ARG A 390 21.63 20.10 24.49
N ASP A 391 22.24 20.67 25.53
CA ASP A 391 21.57 20.94 26.80
C ASP A 391 20.81 22.29 26.74
N ALA A 392 20.13 22.67 27.84
CA ALA A 392 19.38 23.92 27.92
C ALA A 392 20.25 25.18 27.81
N ASN A 393 21.57 25.06 28.03
CA ASN A 393 22.54 26.14 27.90
C ASN A 393 23.19 26.16 26.50
N GLY A 394 22.82 25.25 25.61
CA GLY A 394 23.38 25.10 24.27
C GLY A 394 24.71 24.33 24.22
N ASN A 395 25.19 23.74 25.32
CA ASN A 395 26.38 22.91 25.32
C ASN A 395 26.11 21.57 24.63
N ALA A 396 27.12 20.98 24.00
CA ALA A 396 26.98 19.68 23.34
C ALA A 396 26.73 18.56 24.37
N VAL A 397 25.73 17.72 24.09
CA VAL A 397 25.44 16.47 24.80
C VAL A 397 25.93 15.33 23.92
N ASP A 398 26.90 14.57 24.43
CA ASP A 398 27.54 13.46 23.73
C ASP A 398 27.03 12.13 24.30
N ALA A 399 26.17 11.44 23.54
CA ALA A 399 25.60 10.17 23.94
C ALA A 399 26.65 9.04 24.02
N ALA A 400 27.73 9.09 23.24
CA ALA A 400 28.82 8.12 23.35
C ALA A 400 29.59 8.30 24.67
N LYS A 401 29.79 9.54 25.09
CA LYS A 401 30.38 9.84 26.40
C LYS A 401 29.49 9.37 27.54
N ILE A 402 28.18 9.60 27.45
CA ILE A 402 27.20 9.14 28.45
C ILE A 402 27.24 7.61 28.56
N ALA A 403 27.24 6.88 27.44
CA ALA A 403 27.38 5.42 27.45
C ALA A 403 28.66 4.95 28.17
N ALA A 404 29.79 5.65 27.93
CA ALA A 404 31.08 5.31 28.53
C ALA A 404 31.16 5.55 30.05
N GLU A 405 30.35 6.45 30.60
CA GLU A 405 30.34 6.74 32.05
C GLU A 405 29.66 5.62 32.86
N HIS A 406 28.93 4.71 32.19
CA HIS A 406 28.11 3.66 32.82
C HIS A 406 28.60 2.21 32.57
N GLY A 407 29.78 1.99 31.96
CA GLY A 407 30.28 0.60 31.80
C GLY A 407 31.43 0.39 30.84
N SER A 408 31.64 -0.88 30.43
CA SER A 408 32.61 -1.26 29.40
C SER A 408 32.29 -0.60 28.06
N ASP A 409 33.24 -0.62 27.12
CA ASP A 409 33.09 0.01 25.79
C ASP A 409 31.85 -0.48 24.98
N SER A 410 31.12 -1.49 25.44
CA SER A 410 29.91 -2.08 24.82
C SER A 410 28.58 -1.71 25.51
N HIS A 411 28.58 -0.98 26.64
CA HIS A 411 27.33 -0.68 27.35
C HIS A 411 26.39 0.19 26.51
N PRO A 412 25.10 -0.17 26.35
CA PRO A 412 24.19 0.57 25.50
C PRO A 412 23.68 1.86 26.15
N VAL A 413 23.30 2.84 25.33
CA VAL A 413 22.55 4.05 25.68
C VAL A 413 21.25 4.08 24.88
N ALA A 414 20.14 4.46 25.52
CA ALA A 414 18.88 4.68 24.81
C ALA A 414 18.65 6.18 24.59
N ILE A 415 18.54 6.58 23.33
CA ILE A 415 18.30 7.96 22.91
C ILE A 415 16.87 8.03 22.40
N SER A 416 15.99 8.74 23.11
CA SER A 416 14.57 8.83 22.79
C SER A 416 14.16 10.25 22.44
N PHE A 417 13.74 10.48 21.20
CA PHE A 417 13.15 11.73 20.74
C PHE A 417 11.66 11.71 21.05
N LEU A 418 11.19 12.66 21.85
CA LEU A 418 9.87 12.64 22.47
C LEU A 418 9.03 13.84 22.00
N GLU A 419 7.73 13.61 21.84
CA GLU A 419 6.72 14.68 21.77
C GLU A 419 5.80 14.58 23.00
N PRO A 420 6.17 15.17 24.15
CA PRO A 420 5.31 15.18 25.34
C PRO A 420 3.93 15.75 25.04
N GLY A 421 2.89 15.16 25.65
CA GLY A 421 1.49 15.48 25.37
C GLY A 421 0.88 14.72 24.18
N MET A 422 1.69 14.04 23.36
CA MET A 422 1.21 13.14 22.30
C MET A 422 1.11 11.71 22.83
N GLU A 423 -0.04 11.06 22.59
CA GLU A 423 -0.39 9.75 23.18
C GLU A 423 0.72 8.67 23.07
N PRO A 424 1.43 8.49 21.93
CA PRO A 424 2.51 7.51 21.86
C PRO A 424 3.66 7.78 22.84
N THR A 425 4.03 9.05 23.00
CA THR A 425 5.07 9.48 23.94
C THR A 425 4.62 9.26 25.38
N GLU A 426 3.36 9.58 25.68
CA GLU A 426 2.76 9.37 27.00
C GLU A 426 2.83 7.91 27.42
N HIS A 427 2.56 6.98 26.50
CA HIS A 427 2.66 5.55 26.78
C HIS A 427 4.09 5.09 27.04
N LEU A 428 5.06 5.53 26.23
CA LEU A 428 6.48 5.23 26.47
C LEU A 428 6.95 5.74 27.85
N LEU A 429 6.62 6.98 28.20
CA LEU A 429 6.99 7.57 29.49
C LEU A 429 6.35 6.85 30.67
N ASN A 430 5.08 6.48 30.55
CA ASN A 430 4.40 5.71 31.59
C ASN A 430 5.02 4.31 31.75
N GLU A 431 5.35 3.62 30.66
CA GLU A 431 5.99 2.31 30.72
C GLU A 431 7.42 2.40 31.31
N LEU A 432 8.19 3.44 30.97
CA LEU A 432 9.49 3.73 31.60
C LEU A 432 9.35 3.96 33.10
N ARG A 433 8.34 4.73 33.53
CA ARG A 433 8.04 4.98 34.95
C ARG A 433 7.63 3.71 35.69
N GLU A 434 6.84 2.85 35.07
CA GLU A 434 6.41 1.57 35.64
C GLU A 434 7.58 0.58 35.76
N GLN A 435 8.55 0.65 34.85
CA GLN A 435 9.74 -0.21 34.83
C GLN A 435 11.01 0.47 35.38
N ALA A 436 10.87 1.59 36.09
CA ALA A 436 12.00 2.41 36.50
C ALA A 436 13.06 1.65 37.33
N GLU A 437 12.61 0.75 38.23
CA GLU A 437 13.52 -0.11 39.01
C GLU A 437 14.35 -1.02 38.11
N ARG A 438 13.72 -1.64 37.09
CA ARG A 438 14.40 -2.54 36.15
C ARG A 438 15.38 -1.80 35.24
N VAL A 439 15.03 -0.58 34.82
CA VAL A 439 15.93 0.31 34.06
C VAL A 439 17.15 0.68 34.91
N ALA A 440 16.96 1.00 36.18
CA ALA A 440 18.03 1.31 37.12
C ALA A 440 18.93 0.09 37.40
N GLU A 441 18.35 -1.11 37.57
CA GLU A 441 19.09 -2.36 37.75
C GLU A 441 19.95 -2.72 36.52
N ALA A 442 19.47 -2.39 35.32
CA ALA A 442 20.21 -2.56 34.07
C ALA A 442 21.30 -1.49 33.83
N ASP A 443 21.37 -0.46 34.68
CA ASP A 443 22.23 0.73 34.54
C ASP A 443 22.12 1.39 33.16
N LEU A 444 20.94 1.35 32.53
CA LEU A 444 20.74 1.91 31.19
C LEU A 444 20.73 3.44 31.24
N PRO A 445 21.69 4.14 30.60
CA PRO A 445 21.65 5.58 30.47
C PRO A 445 20.55 5.98 29.48
N LEU A 446 19.76 6.98 29.85
CA LEU A 446 18.66 7.49 29.04
C LEU A 446 18.97 8.92 28.59
N VAL A 447 18.98 9.16 27.28
CA VAL A 447 19.01 10.51 26.70
C VAL A 447 17.62 10.82 26.16
N LEU A 448 16.86 11.66 26.87
CA LEU A 448 15.52 12.07 26.47
C LEU A 448 15.62 13.42 25.75
N VAL A 449 15.25 13.44 24.47
CA VAL A 449 15.35 14.61 23.60
C VAL A 449 13.96 15.22 23.41
N ILE A 450 13.82 16.51 23.68
CA ILE A 450 12.59 17.30 23.49
C ILE A 450 12.89 18.55 22.65
N SER A 451 11.88 19.09 21.98
CA SER A 451 12.06 20.24 21.08
C SER A 451 12.10 21.60 21.79
N ASP A 452 11.46 21.71 22.95
CA ASP A 452 11.27 22.97 23.68
C ASP A 452 11.46 22.73 25.19
N PRO A 453 12.31 23.52 25.89
CA PRO A 453 12.42 23.51 27.35
C PRO A 453 11.09 23.59 28.11
N ALA A 454 10.08 24.27 27.57
CA ALA A 454 8.75 24.32 28.17
C ALA A 454 8.06 22.95 28.28
N GLN A 455 8.46 21.97 27.47
CA GLN A 455 7.91 20.61 27.53
C GLN A 455 8.33 19.85 28.79
N LEU A 456 9.30 20.35 29.57
CA LEU A 456 9.62 19.79 30.90
C LEU A 456 8.47 19.92 31.90
N ASP A 457 7.57 20.89 31.69
CA ASP A 457 6.37 21.08 32.52
C ASP A 457 5.22 20.16 32.10
N ASP A 458 5.39 19.34 31.06
CA ASP A 458 4.40 18.32 30.68
C ASP A 458 4.11 17.38 31.88
N PRO A 459 2.84 17.12 32.22
CA PRO A 459 2.50 16.36 33.42
C PRO A 459 3.10 14.96 33.48
N THR A 460 3.22 14.26 32.36
CA THR A 460 3.71 12.88 32.35
C THR A 460 5.22 12.84 32.36
N LEU A 461 5.88 13.70 31.60
CA LEU A 461 7.34 13.85 31.65
C LEU A 461 7.79 14.27 33.06
N ALA A 462 7.17 15.32 33.64
CA ALA A 462 7.49 15.82 34.98
C ALA A 462 7.28 14.78 36.08
N ARG A 463 6.31 13.87 35.94
CA ARG A 463 6.08 12.75 36.86
C ARG A 463 7.04 11.58 36.66
N THR A 464 7.56 11.40 35.45
CA THR A 464 8.43 10.28 35.07
C THR A 464 9.88 10.55 35.45
N LEU A 465 10.40 11.75 35.17
CA LEU A 465 11.80 12.09 35.42
C LEU A 465 12.30 11.79 36.84
N PRO A 466 11.57 12.10 37.93
CA PRO A 466 12.05 11.82 39.28
C PRO A 466 12.15 10.32 39.63
N THR A 467 11.52 9.46 38.83
CA THR A 467 11.53 7.99 39.06
C THR A 467 12.71 7.31 38.39
N LEU A 468 13.31 7.93 37.38
CA LEU A 468 14.37 7.36 36.56
C LEU A 468 15.75 7.76 37.07
N THR A 469 16.73 6.87 36.94
CA THR A 469 18.16 7.12 37.20
C THR A 469 18.94 7.22 35.89
N GLY A 470 20.06 7.95 35.87
CA GLY A 470 20.90 8.03 34.67
C GLY A 470 20.27 8.77 33.48
N VAL A 471 19.32 9.67 33.74
CA VAL A 471 18.64 10.46 32.68
C VAL A 471 19.40 11.74 32.37
N THR A 472 19.62 11.99 31.09
CA THR A 472 20.08 13.27 30.54
C THR A 472 18.99 13.86 29.65
N ILE A 473 18.60 15.11 29.90
CA ILE A 473 17.72 15.86 28.99
C ILE A 473 18.56 16.54 27.93
N ALA A 474 18.16 16.38 26.67
CA ALA A 474 18.74 17.09 25.55
C ALA A 474 17.67 17.72 24.66
N TYR A 475 18.12 18.57 23.72
CA TYR A 475 17.27 19.34 22.83
C TYR A 475 17.72 19.20 21.38
N ASP A 476 16.74 19.08 20.49
CA ASP A 476 16.88 19.10 19.03
C ASP A 476 15.59 19.70 18.44
N ASP A 477 15.69 20.41 17.31
CA ASP A 477 14.52 21.06 16.68
C ASP A 477 13.63 20.10 15.88
N PHE A 478 14.00 18.81 15.82
CA PHE A 478 13.33 17.71 15.14
C PHE A 478 13.20 17.88 13.62
N THR A 479 13.88 18.87 13.03
CA THR A 479 13.79 19.16 11.59
C THR A 479 14.44 18.06 10.73
N GLU A 480 15.48 17.40 11.26
CA GLU A 480 16.25 16.41 10.48
C GLU A 480 16.67 15.18 11.28
N LEU A 481 17.13 15.35 12.52
CA LEU A 481 17.85 14.29 13.22
C LEU A 481 16.99 13.04 13.48
N PRO A 482 15.74 13.15 13.99
CA PRO A 482 14.88 11.98 14.17
C PRO A 482 14.60 11.25 12.85
N GLU A 483 14.23 11.98 11.79
CA GLU A 483 13.99 11.40 10.47
C GLU A 483 15.24 10.65 9.95
N LYS A 484 16.42 11.27 10.06
CA LYS A 484 17.69 10.67 9.61
C LYS A 484 18.01 9.40 10.37
N LEU A 485 17.90 9.42 11.70
CA LEU A 485 18.17 8.25 12.53
C LEU A 485 17.14 7.13 12.28
N ALA A 486 15.86 7.47 12.18
CA ALA A 486 14.80 6.50 11.87
C ALA A 486 15.05 5.82 10.53
N ARG A 487 15.31 6.58 9.45
CA ARG A 487 15.64 6.01 8.13
C ARG A 487 16.91 5.15 8.16
N ARG A 488 17.93 5.59 8.91
CA ARG A 488 19.21 4.88 9.01
C ARG A 488 19.05 3.54 9.73
N MET A 489 18.18 3.48 10.72
CA MET A 489 17.87 2.31 11.56
C MET A 489 16.57 1.61 11.14
N PHE A 490 16.17 1.77 9.86
CA PHE A 490 14.97 1.17 9.26
C PHE A 490 13.63 1.36 10.01
N ALA A 491 13.55 2.31 10.93
CA ALA A 491 12.34 2.70 11.65
C ALA A 491 11.50 3.70 10.84
N ASN A 492 10.23 3.86 11.21
CA ASN A 492 9.32 4.77 10.51
C ASN A 492 9.69 6.24 10.81
N PRO A 493 10.13 7.03 9.81
CA PRO A 493 10.57 8.41 10.05
C PRO A 493 9.45 9.41 10.34
N GLU A 494 8.19 9.02 10.13
CA GLU A 494 7.02 9.88 10.34
C GLU A 494 6.39 9.70 11.73
N LYS A 495 6.99 8.88 12.59
CA LYS A 495 6.45 8.57 13.92
C LYS A 495 7.42 8.98 15.03
N LEU A 496 6.85 9.57 16.08
CA LEU A 496 7.49 9.77 17.37
C LEU A 496 6.65 9.08 18.46
N PRO A 497 7.24 8.68 19.60
CA PRO A 497 8.65 8.82 19.94
C PRO A 497 9.56 7.93 19.09
N LEU A 498 10.78 8.39 18.82
CA LEU A 498 11.82 7.55 18.22
C LEU A 498 12.83 7.18 19.30
N THR A 499 12.95 5.90 19.61
CA THR A 499 13.99 5.39 20.52
C THR A 499 15.04 4.62 19.73
N VAL A 500 16.30 5.04 19.85
CA VAL A 500 17.48 4.36 19.31
C VAL A 500 18.29 3.81 20.46
N LEU A 501 18.53 2.51 20.45
CA LEU A 501 19.48 1.84 21.33
C LEU A 501 20.82 1.78 20.60
N ALA A 502 21.88 2.29 21.21
CA ALA A 502 23.20 2.34 20.60
C ALA A 502 24.31 1.98 21.59
N CYS A 503 25.35 1.31 21.10
CA CYS A 503 26.55 1.00 21.85
C CYS A 503 27.71 1.88 21.37
N LYS A 504 28.52 2.37 22.31
CA LYS A 504 29.79 3.01 21.96
C LYS A 504 30.72 2.01 21.27
N GLN A 505 31.62 2.52 20.45
CA GLN A 505 32.71 1.78 19.85
C GLN A 505 34.06 2.27 20.38
N PRO A 506 35.15 1.48 20.29
CA PRO A 506 36.48 1.88 20.76
C PRO A 506 37.03 3.15 20.11
N ASP A 507 36.57 3.49 18.90
CA ASP A 507 36.93 4.73 18.19
C ASP A 507 36.11 5.97 18.64
N GLY A 508 35.18 5.78 19.60
CA GLY A 508 34.30 6.82 20.12
C GLY A 508 33.02 7.02 19.32
N SER A 509 32.81 6.30 18.21
CA SER A 509 31.56 6.35 17.45
C SER A 509 30.43 5.56 18.15
N LEU A 510 29.20 5.76 17.69
CA LEU A 510 28.04 4.97 18.11
C LEU A 510 27.66 3.97 17.02
N ARG A 511 27.37 2.74 17.45
CA ARG A 511 26.65 1.78 16.64
C ARG A 511 25.25 1.59 17.17
N GLY A 512 24.27 1.82 16.31
CA GLY A 512 22.88 1.51 16.57
C GLY A 512 22.67 0.00 16.52
N VAL A 513 22.03 -0.53 17.55
CA VAL A 513 21.72 -1.96 17.70
C VAL A 513 20.23 -2.25 17.61
N TYR A 514 19.39 -1.24 17.79
CA TYR A 514 17.95 -1.33 17.64
C TYR A 514 17.35 0.07 17.52
N ALA A 515 16.26 0.22 16.76
CA ALA A 515 15.42 1.40 16.82
C ALA A 515 13.93 1.07 16.70
N THR A 516 13.10 1.91 17.30
CA THR A 516 11.64 1.87 17.15
C THR A 516 11.07 3.27 17.09
N ALA A 517 10.03 3.47 16.28
CA ALA A 517 9.37 4.75 16.07
C ALA A 517 7.86 4.63 16.27
N GLY A 518 7.29 5.54 17.05
CA GLY A 518 5.97 5.41 17.65
C GLY A 518 6.01 4.55 18.92
N TYR A 519 4.83 4.17 19.41
CA TYR A 519 4.69 3.31 20.57
C TYR A 519 4.00 1.99 20.20
N ASN A 520 4.56 0.89 20.73
CA ASN A 520 3.90 -0.41 20.81
C ASN A 520 3.92 -0.88 22.26
N VAL A 521 2.87 -1.58 22.70
CA VAL A 521 2.80 -2.14 24.05
C VAL A 521 4.02 -3.04 24.31
N GLY A 522 4.74 -2.80 25.41
CA GLY A 522 5.92 -3.59 25.79
C GLY A 522 7.23 -3.10 25.18
N THR A 523 7.28 -1.86 24.67
CA THR A 523 8.51 -1.30 24.07
C THR A 523 9.66 -1.29 25.06
N VAL A 524 9.41 -0.91 26.32
CA VAL A 524 10.45 -0.88 27.35
C VAL A 524 10.86 -2.29 27.76
N ASP A 525 9.90 -3.22 27.86
CA ASP A 525 10.22 -4.64 28.12
C ASP A 525 11.13 -5.24 27.03
N LEU A 526 10.87 -4.90 25.77
CA LEU A 526 11.73 -5.32 24.65
C LEU A 526 13.12 -4.70 24.75
N LEU A 527 13.24 -3.39 25.01
CA LEU A 527 14.54 -2.74 25.23
C LEU A 527 15.32 -3.45 26.34
N MET A 528 14.67 -3.75 27.46
CA MET A 528 15.30 -4.46 28.59
C MET A 528 15.79 -5.87 28.19
N LYS A 529 15.05 -6.58 27.34
CA LYS A 529 15.50 -7.88 26.80
C LYS A 529 16.71 -7.71 25.89
N LEU A 530 16.69 -6.74 24.98
CA LEU A 530 17.75 -6.51 24.01
C LEU A 530 19.08 -6.09 24.66
N ILE A 531 19.03 -5.29 25.73
CA ILE A 531 20.23 -4.85 26.47
C ILE A 531 21.02 -6.03 27.05
N THR A 532 20.35 -7.14 27.38
CA THR A 532 21.05 -8.34 27.88
C THR A 532 21.79 -9.14 26.80
N LEU A 533 21.59 -8.78 25.53
CA LEU A 533 22.12 -9.48 24.36
C LEU A 533 23.25 -8.73 23.65
N VAL A 534 23.47 -7.46 24.01
CA VAL A 534 24.53 -6.58 23.49
C VAL A 534 25.61 -6.38 24.55
#